data_AF-A0A928JEA4-F1
#
_entry.id   AF-A0A928JEA4-F1
#
_cell.length_a   1.000
_cell.length_b   1.000
_cell.length_c   1.000
_cell.angle_alpha   90.00
_cell.angle_beta   90.00
_cell.angle_gamma   90.00
#
_symmetry.space_group_name_H-M   'P 1'
#
loop_
_entity.id
_entity.type
_entity.pdbx_description
1 polymer ?
#
loop_
_entity_poly.entity_id
_entity_poly.type
_entity_poly.pdbx_seq_one_letter_code
_entity_poly.pdbx_strand_id
1 'polypeptide(L)'
;MNKTFSAILAALMLSGTFAVSAGACIPFPGTDLLTVTRSGSPAAEASLDLYRVDEYGDADTFLGAYTTDADGKLTASHLTTGLYRWSSEAGDVFFRITGSGFVRTAVELPAEAIPAEEPAVEEPAVEELPAEETEDGREHMTYMSADGFQLRYNALQVESRETGDHSAEFVLLDEASGADKLAVSWIAEKQPEEVLYEVTSAWGEQTDILRTEGIFPGTEDKWGYWRTFTDGSLTKCAIAGEYNGGVLLFEIDALLTGDEAKDMAVSDILAEIVDSVTYFDFAEQTMYAYIPGVYTSAAEDGAKYQLILNADHTGTLCFHDTVDILWGSTELIAPDAKYAYTVEGDFLYVEFDGVWTEFAREIAE
;
A
#
# COMPACT_ATOMS: atom_id res chain seq x y z
N MET A 1 6.12 1.21 -5.87
CA MET A 1 5.26 0.05 -5.54
C MET A 1 4.85 0.09 -4.07
N ASN A 2 3.56 0.18 -3.80
CA ASN A 2 2.95 0.47 -2.49
C ASN A 2 2.56 -0.84 -1.76
N LYS A 3 3.52 -1.58 -1.17
CA LYS A 3 3.30 -2.93 -0.58
C LYS A 3 2.28 -3.03 0.57
N THR A 4 1.66 -1.92 0.98
CA THR A 4 0.66 -1.87 2.05
C THR A 4 -0.59 -2.67 1.67
N PHE A 5 -0.98 -2.68 0.38
CA PHE A 5 -2.17 -3.39 -0.05
C PHE A 5 -1.99 -4.92 -0.06
N SER A 6 -0.88 -5.43 -0.62
CA SER A 6 -0.54 -6.86 -0.58
C SER A 6 -0.49 -7.39 0.87
N ALA A 7 0.05 -6.62 1.82
CA ALA A 7 0.06 -7.02 3.23
C ALA A 7 -1.35 -7.04 3.86
N ILE A 8 -2.22 -6.09 3.53
CA ILE A 8 -3.61 -6.06 4.01
C ILE A 8 -4.41 -7.21 3.40
N LEU A 9 -4.33 -7.41 2.08
CA LEU A 9 -5.06 -8.47 1.38
C LEU A 9 -4.57 -9.85 1.85
N ALA A 10 -3.25 -10.06 1.98
CA ALA A 10 -2.70 -11.30 2.51
C ALA A 10 -3.10 -11.51 3.98
N ALA A 11 -3.07 -10.48 4.83
CA ALA A 11 -3.52 -10.61 6.22
C ALA A 11 -5.01 -10.94 6.32
N LEU A 12 -5.84 -10.38 5.44
CA LEU A 12 -7.28 -10.67 5.36
C LEU A 12 -7.54 -12.10 4.85
N MET A 13 -6.75 -12.58 3.89
CA MET A 13 -6.88 -13.93 3.34
C MET A 13 -6.35 -15.01 4.30
N LEU A 14 -5.34 -14.69 5.12
CA LEU A 14 -4.69 -15.62 6.04
C LEU A 14 -5.31 -15.65 7.45
N SER A 15 -6.13 -14.64 7.81
CA SER A 15 -6.69 -14.56 9.16
C SER A 15 -8.20 -14.36 9.17
N GLY A 16 -8.93 -15.39 9.59
CA GLY A 16 -10.37 -15.32 9.84
C GLY A 16 -10.79 -14.41 11.01
N THR A 17 -9.91 -13.57 11.56
CA THR A 17 -10.20 -12.45 12.48
C THR A 17 -8.89 -11.84 12.96
N PHE A 18 -8.51 -10.64 12.49
CA PHE A 18 -7.69 -9.69 13.26
C PHE A 18 -7.95 -8.26 12.77
N ALA A 19 -8.19 -7.35 13.72
CA ALA A 19 -8.18 -5.91 13.46
C ALA A 19 -6.73 -5.46 13.27
N VAL A 20 -6.40 -4.91 12.10
CA VAL A 20 -5.13 -4.22 11.87
C VAL A 20 -5.26 -2.81 12.46
N SER A 21 -4.55 -2.53 13.55
CA SER A 21 -4.42 -1.17 14.07
C SER A 21 -3.37 -0.43 13.23
N ALA A 22 -3.82 0.51 12.39
CA ALA A 22 -2.94 1.49 11.77
C ALA A 22 -2.55 2.54 12.83
N GLY A 23 -1.34 2.42 13.38
CA GLY A 23 -0.76 3.41 14.29
C GLY A 23 -0.05 4.53 13.51
N ALA A 24 -0.24 5.77 13.96
CA ALA A 24 0.37 6.97 13.39
C ALA A 24 1.91 6.90 13.45
N CYS A 25 2.54 7.25 12.34
CA CYS A 25 3.99 7.24 12.20
C CYS A 25 4.57 8.63 12.48
N ILE A 26 5.01 8.87 13.72
CA ILE A 26 6.15 9.78 13.94
C ILE A 26 7.27 9.29 12.99
N PRO A 27 8.02 10.16 12.27
CA PRO A 27 9.19 9.71 11.52
C PRO A 27 10.28 9.28 12.50
N PHE A 28 10.09 8.14 13.16
CA PHE A 28 11.17 7.37 13.72
C PHE A 28 11.96 6.85 12.55
N PRO A 29 13.27 7.07 12.55
CA PRO A 29 14.01 6.87 11.32
C PRO A 29 14.23 5.35 11.22
N GLY A 30 13.65 4.77 10.17
CA GLY A 30 13.60 3.33 9.90
C GLY A 30 14.99 2.72 9.83
N THR A 31 15.05 1.42 10.06
CA THR A 31 16.29 0.64 9.98
C THR A 31 16.09 -0.50 8.99
N ASP A 32 17.03 -0.69 8.08
CA ASP A 32 17.11 -1.88 7.23
C ASP A 32 18.28 -2.75 7.67
N LEU A 33 18.02 -4.04 7.83
CA LEU A 33 19.04 -5.08 7.99
C LEU A 33 19.08 -5.91 6.71
N LEU A 34 20.10 -5.67 5.92
CA LEU A 34 20.39 -6.43 4.72
C LEU A 34 21.24 -7.66 5.06
N THR A 35 20.84 -8.82 4.56
CA THR A 35 21.66 -10.04 4.54
C THR A 35 22.17 -10.30 3.13
N VAL A 36 23.48 -10.41 2.96
CA VAL A 36 24.13 -10.65 1.68
C VAL A 36 24.76 -12.04 1.71
N THR A 37 24.39 -12.86 0.73
CA THR A 37 24.93 -14.19 0.54
C THR A 37 25.62 -14.32 -0.82
N ARG A 38 26.52 -15.29 -0.94
CA ARG A 38 27.23 -15.67 -2.17
C ARG A 38 27.30 -17.18 -2.23
N SER A 39 26.70 -17.76 -3.26
CA SER A 39 26.47 -19.21 -3.38
C SER A 39 25.80 -19.80 -2.13
N GLY A 40 24.81 -19.10 -1.57
CA GLY A 40 24.07 -19.52 -0.38
C GLY A 40 24.85 -19.48 0.94
N SER A 41 26.07 -18.93 0.96
CA SER A 41 26.87 -18.69 2.18
C SER A 41 26.96 -17.19 2.48
N PRO A 42 27.08 -16.75 3.75
CA PRO A 42 27.24 -15.33 4.07
C PRO A 42 28.43 -14.69 3.34
N ALA A 43 28.20 -13.53 2.70
CA ALA A 43 29.24 -12.79 1.99
C ALA A 43 29.80 -11.69 2.88
N ALA A 44 30.85 -12.00 3.64
CA ALA A 44 31.56 -11.02 4.47
C ALA A 44 32.38 -10.02 3.63
N GLU A 45 32.55 -8.79 4.15
CA GLU A 45 33.33 -7.71 3.52
C GLU A 45 32.83 -7.28 2.12
N ALA A 46 31.59 -7.60 1.76
CA ALA A 46 30.96 -7.14 0.52
C ALA A 46 30.64 -5.64 0.63
N SER A 47 30.99 -4.87 -0.40
CA SER A 47 30.72 -3.43 -0.47
C SER A 47 29.41 -3.17 -1.20
N LEU A 48 28.53 -2.38 -0.57
CA LEU A 48 27.26 -1.95 -1.16
C LEU A 48 27.04 -0.46 -0.92
N ASP A 49 26.53 0.22 -1.94
CA ASP A 49 26.15 1.62 -1.88
C ASP A 49 24.65 1.74 -1.64
N LEU A 50 24.26 2.61 -0.71
CA LEU A 50 22.85 2.92 -0.44
C LEU A 50 22.45 4.21 -1.14
N TYR A 51 21.35 4.14 -1.89
CA TYR A 51 20.71 5.29 -2.52
C TYR A 51 19.28 5.43 -2.01
N ARG A 52 18.82 6.67 -1.85
CA ARG A 52 17.39 7.00 -1.86
C ARG A 52 17.00 7.27 -3.30
N VAL A 53 15.94 6.61 -3.75
CA VAL A 53 15.44 6.75 -5.11
C VAL A 53 14.08 7.46 -5.08
N ASP A 54 13.75 8.18 -6.16
CA ASP A 54 12.42 8.75 -6.34
C ASP A 54 11.38 7.64 -6.61
N GLU A 55 10.12 8.05 -6.76
CA GLU A 55 8.99 7.13 -6.99
C GLU A 55 9.11 6.32 -8.30
N TYR A 56 9.92 6.79 -9.25
CA TYR A 56 10.17 6.16 -10.55
C TYR A 56 11.42 5.27 -10.56
N GLY A 57 12.29 5.38 -9.55
CA GLY A 57 13.55 4.66 -9.48
C GLY A 57 14.69 5.32 -10.28
N ASP A 58 14.51 6.57 -10.71
CA ASP A 58 15.37 7.24 -11.69
C ASP A 58 16.36 8.24 -11.05
N ALA A 59 15.97 8.91 -9.96
CA ALA A 59 16.82 9.87 -9.25
C ALA A 59 17.50 9.28 -8.02
N ASP A 60 18.81 9.10 -8.09
CA ASP A 60 19.62 8.51 -7.03
C ASP A 60 20.25 9.56 -6.10
N THR A 61 19.74 9.70 -4.88
CA THR A 61 20.46 10.42 -3.81
C THR A 61 21.33 9.44 -3.03
N PHE A 62 22.65 9.50 -3.24
CA PHE A 62 23.60 8.67 -2.49
C PHE A 62 23.57 8.99 -0.99
N LEU A 63 23.42 7.94 -0.17
CA LEU A 63 23.33 8.06 1.29
C LEU A 63 24.58 7.56 2.01
N GLY A 64 25.31 6.61 1.43
CA GLY A 64 26.54 6.11 2.01
C GLY A 64 26.97 4.76 1.43
N ALA A 65 28.23 4.42 1.68
CA ALA A 65 28.81 3.12 1.38
C ALA A 65 28.87 2.27 2.65
N TYR A 66 28.52 0.99 2.52
CA TYR A 66 28.42 0.03 3.61
C TYR A 66 29.21 -1.23 3.27
N THR A 67 29.69 -1.91 4.31
CA THR A 67 30.41 -3.17 4.19
C THR A 67 29.78 -4.20 5.11
N THR A 68 29.53 -5.41 4.61
CA THR A 68 28.97 -6.48 5.41
C THR A 68 29.95 -6.98 6.48
N ASP A 69 29.40 -7.37 7.63
CA ASP A 69 30.12 -8.02 8.72
C ASP A 69 30.48 -9.49 8.41
N ALA A 70 31.09 -10.18 9.36
CA ALA A 70 31.49 -11.59 9.22
C ALA A 70 30.31 -12.55 8.96
N ASP A 71 29.08 -12.15 9.29
CA ASP A 71 27.86 -12.92 9.07
C ASP A 71 27.13 -12.48 7.79
N GLY A 72 27.78 -11.68 6.93
CA GLY A 72 27.20 -11.17 5.68
C GLY A 72 26.11 -10.13 5.89
N LYS A 73 26.07 -9.45 7.05
CA LYS A 73 25.00 -8.50 7.38
C LYS A 73 25.51 -7.06 7.38
N LEU A 74 24.64 -6.14 7.01
CA LEU A 74 24.86 -4.71 7.23
C LEU A 74 23.56 -4.05 7.69
N THR A 75 23.69 -2.94 8.42
CA THR A 75 22.54 -2.20 8.96
C THR A 75 22.61 -0.75 8.53
N ALA A 76 21.57 -0.28 7.86
CA ALA A 76 21.36 1.13 7.59
C ALA A 76 20.28 1.66 8.53
N SER A 77 20.68 2.53 9.44
CA SER A 77 19.77 3.17 10.39
C SER A 77 19.45 4.59 9.94
N HIS A 78 18.41 5.14 10.54
CA HIS A 78 17.99 6.51 10.37
C HIS A 78 17.40 6.85 8.99
N LEU A 79 16.78 5.89 8.33
CA LEU A 79 16.14 6.08 7.03
C LEU A 79 14.77 6.74 7.19
N THR A 80 14.47 7.77 6.42
CA THR A 80 13.12 8.35 6.38
C THR A 80 12.17 7.47 5.58
N THR A 81 10.87 7.75 5.61
CA THR A 81 9.92 7.14 4.67
C THR A 81 10.36 7.41 3.22
N GLY A 82 10.35 6.38 2.37
CA GLY A 82 10.78 6.49 0.98
C GLY A 82 11.22 5.17 0.35
N LEU A 83 11.53 5.21 -0.95
CA LEU A 83 12.12 4.12 -1.70
C LEU A 83 13.65 4.21 -1.67
N TYR A 84 14.30 3.07 -1.52
CA TYR A 84 15.74 2.92 -1.36
C TYR A 84 16.26 1.81 -2.27
N ARG A 85 17.53 1.91 -2.63
CA ARG A 85 18.24 0.93 -3.45
C ARG A 85 19.60 0.62 -2.82
N TRP A 86 19.83 -0.64 -2.51
CA TRP A 86 21.17 -1.19 -2.33
C TRP A 86 21.75 -1.50 -3.70
N SER A 87 22.91 -0.94 -4.02
CA SER A 87 23.60 -1.20 -5.29
C SER A 87 24.95 -1.84 -5.04
N SER A 88 25.29 -2.80 -5.88
CA SER A 88 26.58 -3.50 -5.89
C SER A 88 26.97 -3.84 -7.32
N GLU A 89 28.21 -4.30 -7.54
CA GLU A 89 28.64 -4.79 -8.87
C GLU A 89 27.78 -5.95 -9.40
N ALA A 90 27.07 -6.65 -8.51
CA ALA A 90 26.21 -7.78 -8.83
C ALA A 90 24.79 -7.38 -9.27
N GLY A 91 24.38 -6.14 -9.00
CA GLY A 91 23.03 -5.66 -9.24
C GLY A 91 22.45 -4.92 -8.05
N ASP A 92 21.17 -4.57 -8.21
CA ASP A 92 20.43 -3.67 -7.33
C ASP A 92 19.31 -4.41 -6.59
N VAL A 93 19.09 -4.03 -5.32
CA VAL A 93 17.93 -4.45 -4.53
C VAL A 93 17.21 -3.25 -3.95
N PHE A 94 15.92 -3.19 -4.25
CA PHE A 94 15.06 -2.10 -3.84
C PHE A 94 14.26 -2.46 -2.59
N PHE A 95 14.10 -1.49 -1.69
CA PHE A 95 13.26 -1.62 -0.51
C PHE A 95 12.60 -0.30 -0.16
N ARG A 96 11.47 -0.36 0.53
CA ARG A 96 10.68 0.82 0.91
C ARG A 96 10.55 0.88 2.42
N ILE A 97 10.82 2.05 2.99
CA ILE A 97 10.47 2.39 4.37
C ILE A 97 9.11 3.09 4.29
N THR A 98 8.06 2.47 4.82
CA THR A 98 6.69 3.04 4.85
C THR A 98 6.36 3.71 6.19
N GLY A 99 7.28 3.65 7.15
CA GLY A 99 7.15 4.28 8.46
C GLY A 99 8.23 3.84 9.45
N SER A 100 7.94 3.92 10.75
CA SER A 100 8.80 3.45 11.82
C SER A 100 8.88 1.93 11.77
N GLY A 101 10.04 1.36 11.46
CA GLY A 101 10.13 -0.08 11.28
C GLY A 101 11.52 -0.62 11.05
N PHE A 102 11.61 -1.93 11.19
CA PHE A 102 12.78 -2.73 10.89
C PHE A 102 12.49 -3.56 9.65
N VAL A 103 13.10 -3.21 8.53
CA VAL A 103 13.00 -3.97 7.28
C VAL A 103 14.13 -4.98 7.22
N ARG A 104 13.84 -6.17 6.68
CA ARG A 104 14.84 -7.21 6.39
C ARG A 104 14.87 -7.44 4.90
N THR A 105 16.02 -7.22 4.29
CA THR A 105 16.25 -7.45 2.86
C THR A 105 17.31 -8.54 2.69
N ALA A 106 17.34 -9.15 1.51
CA ALA A 106 18.35 -10.13 1.16
C ALA A 106 18.84 -9.93 -0.28
N VAL A 107 20.15 -10.13 -0.50
CA VAL A 107 20.82 -10.08 -1.81
C VAL A 107 21.68 -11.32 -1.96
N GLU A 108 21.58 -12.03 -3.09
CA GLU A 108 22.52 -13.07 -3.49
C GLU A 108 23.49 -12.49 -4.52
N LEU A 109 24.77 -12.38 -4.15
CA LEU A 109 25.83 -12.03 -5.08
C LEU A 109 26.16 -13.26 -5.96
N PRO A 110 26.47 -13.06 -7.26
CA PRO A 110 26.95 -14.12 -8.11
C PRO A 110 28.21 -14.73 -7.49
N ALA A 111 28.40 -16.04 -7.73
CA ALA A 111 29.63 -16.70 -7.37
C ALA A 111 30.81 -15.88 -7.91
N GLU A 112 31.79 -15.61 -7.05
CA GLU A 112 33.00 -14.92 -7.46
C GLU A 112 33.59 -15.75 -8.60
N ALA A 113 33.66 -15.15 -9.79
CA ALA A 113 34.24 -15.80 -10.95
C ALA A 113 35.67 -16.15 -10.54
N ILE A 114 35.91 -17.45 -10.28
CA ILE A 114 37.26 -17.94 -10.04
C ILE A 114 38.03 -17.46 -11.27
N PRO A 115 39.03 -16.57 -11.13
CA PRO A 115 39.80 -16.13 -12.26
C PRO A 115 40.34 -17.40 -12.90
N ALA A 116 39.83 -17.71 -14.09
CA ALA A 116 40.30 -18.85 -14.83
C ALA A 116 41.78 -18.59 -15.07
N GLU A 117 42.65 -19.37 -14.41
CA GLU A 117 44.03 -19.50 -14.85
C GLU A 117 43.94 -19.91 -16.31
N GLU A 118 44.21 -18.99 -17.24
CA GLU A 118 44.24 -19.25 -18.67
C GLU A 118 45.13 -20.47 -18.93
N PRO A 119 44.58 -21.64 -19.30
CA PRO A 119 45.39 -22.67 -19.89
C PRO A 119 45.55 -22.26 -21.36
N ALA A 120 46.77 -21.94 -21.77
CA ALA A 120 47.11 -21.76 -23.16
C ALA A 120 46.80 -23.06 -23.94
N VAL A 121 45.65 -23.13 -24.61
CA VAL A 121 45.27 -24.25 -25.46
C VAL A 121 44.51 -23.74 -26.69
N GLU A 122 45.00 -24.17 -27.85
CA GLU A 122 44.53 -23.87 -29.20
C GLU A 122 43.04 -24.15 -29.43
N GLU A 123 42.40 -23.27 -30.20
CA GLU A 123 41.02 -23.38 -30.67
C GLU A 123 40.72 -24.71 -31.39
N PRO A 124 39.60 -25.36 -31.05
CA PRO A 124 38.81 -26.07 -32.05
C PRO A 124 37.49 -25.33 -32.29
N ALA A 125 37.11 -25.28 -33.57
CA ALA A 125 35.86 -24.74 -34.06
C ALA A 125 34.65 -25.37 -33.32
N VAL A 126 33.80 -24.53 -32.74
CA VAL A 126 32.52 -24.93 -32.17
C VAL A 126 31.39 -24.41 -33.05
N GLU A 127 30.59 -25.38 -33.46
CA GLU A 127 29.37 -25.33 -34.25
C GLU A 127 28.33 -24.42 -33.56
N GLU A 128 27.77 -23.46 -34.30
CA GLU A 128 26.70 -22.57 -33.84
C GLU A 128 25.45 -23.40 -33.46
N LEU A 129 25.10 -23.41 -32.18
CA LEU A 129 23.76 -23.76 -31.74
C LEU A 129 22.84 -22.54 -31.91
N PRO A 130 21.59 -22.73 -32.38
CA PRO A 130 20.68 -21.62 -32.62
C PRO A 130 20.28 -21.00 -31.28
N ALA A 131 20.22 -19.67 -31.26
CA ALA A 131 19.61 -18.92 -30.18
C ALA A 131 18.15 -19.37 -30.01
N GLU A 132 17.79 -19.83 -28.81
CA GLU A 132 16.39 -19.95 -28.42
C GLU A 132 15.83 -18.52 -28.36
N GLU A 133 14.89 -18.22 -29.26
CA GLU A 133 13.99 -17.09 -29.12
C GLU A 133 13.18 -17.32 -27.84
N THR A 134 13.41 -16.52 -26.80
CA THR A 134 12.55 -16.45 -25.63
C THR A 134 11.20 -15.85 -26.03
N GLU A 135 10.26 -16.75 -26.29
CA GLU A 135 8.87 -16.78 -25.86
C GLU A 135 8.27 -15.44 -25.34
N ASP A 136 7.44 -14.85 -26.20
CA ASP A 136 6.21 -14.07 -25.93
C ASP A 136 6.28 -12.80 -25.05
N GLY A 137 6.33 -11.63 -25.71
CA GLY A 137 6.15 -10.31 -25.10
C GLY A 137 4.73 -10.00 -24.58
N ARG A 138 4.05 -11.00 -23.97
CA ARG A 138 2.72 -10.92 -23.36
C ARG A 138 2.73 -10.90 -21.83
N GLU A 139 3.90 -10.94 -21.19
CA GLU A 139 4.00 -11.09 -19.73
C GLU A 139 3.43 -9.91 -18.95
N HIS A 140 3.45 -8.68 -19.49
CA HIS A 140 2.89 -7.52 -18.79
C HIS A 140 2.12 -6.62 -19.75
N MET A 141 0.81 -6.53 -19.53
CA MET A 141 -0.11 -5.70 -20.29
C MET A 141 -0.53 -4.47 -19.48
N THR A 142 -1.09 -3.47 -20.15
CA THR A 142 -1.63 -2.26 -19.53
C THR A 142 -3.07 -2.06 -19.99
N TYR A 143 -3.99 -1.98 -19.04
CA TYR A 143 -5.35 -1.52 -19.27
C TYR A 143 -5.40 0.00 -19.13
N MET A 144 -6.06 0.66 -20.08
CA MET A 144 -6.17 2.11 -20.17
C MET A 144 -7.64 2.51 -20.07
N SER A 145 -8.05 3.17 -18.98
CA SER A 145 -9.42 3.64 -18.83
C SER A 145 -9.65 4.95 -19.59
N ALA A 146 -10.87 5.12 -20.10
CA ALA A 146 -11.33 6.41 -20.63
C ALA A 146 -11.44 7.49 -19.54
N ASP A 147 -11.55 7.09 -18.27
CA ASP A 147 -11.74 7.97 -17.11
C ASP A 147 -10.43 8.51 -16.52
N GLY A 148 -9.29 8.18 -17.12
CA GLY A 148 -8.00 8.82 -16.78
C GLY A 148 -7.09 8.04 -15.84
N PHE A 149 -7.33 6.75 -15.65
CA PHE A 149 -6.45 5.84 -14.92
C PHE A 149 -5.97 4.67 -15.80
N GLN A 150 -4.86 4.05 -15.40
CA GLN A 150 -4.37 2.82 -16.03
C GLN A 150 -3.95 1.79 -14.97
N LEU A 151 -3.97 0.52 -15.34
CA LEU A 151 -3.58 -0.63 -14.52
C LEU A 151 -2.66 -1.54 -15.31
N ARG A 152 -1.69 -2.17 -14.65
CA ARG A 152 -0.83 -3.21 -15.23
C ARG A 152 -1.23 -4.58 -14.69
N TYR A 153 -1.10 -5.60 -15.53
CA TYR A 153 -1.41 -6.98 -15.16
C TYR A 153 -0.60 -7.96 -16.00
N ASN A 154 -0.42 -9.18 -15.48
CA ASN A 154 0.23 -10.26 -16.22
C ASN A 154 -0.78 -11.07 -17.03
N ALA A 155 -0.74 -10.97 -18.36
CA ALA A 155 -1.72 -11.63 -19.22
C ALA A 155 -1.54 -13.16 -19.34
N LEU A 156 -0.47 -13.72 -18.79
CA LEU A 156 -0.33 -15.17 -18.61
C LEU A 156 -1.15 -15.67 -17.41
N GLN A 157 -1.47 -14.80 -16.46
CA GLN A 157 -2.18 -15.13 -15.23
C GLN A 157 -3.60 -14.56 -15.18
N VAL A 158 -3.87 -13.51 -15.96
CA VAL A 158 -5.08 -12.70 -15.82
C VAL A 158 -5.65 -12.33 -17.19
N GLU A 159 -6.96 -12.54 -17.36
CA GLU A 159 -7.73 -12.04 -18.48
C GLU A 159 -8.41 -10.72 -18.10
N SER A 160 -8.21 -9.68 -18.89
CA SER A 160 -8.92 -8.40 -18.74
C SER A 160 -10.09 -8.30 -19.72
N ARG A 161 -11.23 -7.77 -19.29
CA ARG A 161 -12.37 -7.47 -20.17
C ARG A 161 -13.05 -6.16 -19.78
N GLU A 162 -13.49 -5.40 -20.77
CA GLU A 162 -14.41 -4.29 -20.55
C GLU A 162 -15.81 -4.83 -20.28
N THR A 163 -16.44 -4.35 -19.22
CA THR A 163 -17.80 -4.76 -18.81
C THR A 163 -18.83 -3.64 -18.97
N GLY A 164 -18.37 -2.43 -19.28
CA GLY A 164 -19.17 -1.24 -19.54
C GLY A 164 -18.29 -0.05 -19.92
N ASP A 165 -18.91 1.09 -20.19
CA ASP A 165 -18.21 2.30 -20.67
C ASP A 165 -17.20 2.86 -19.64
N HIS A 166 -17.40 2.54 -18.36
CA HIS A 166 -16.60 3.02 -17.23
C HIS A 166 -16.15 1.88 -16.32
N SER A 167 -16.08 0.64 -16.83
CA SER A 167 -15.76 -0.52 -15.99
C SER A 167 -15.00 -1.62 -16.73
N ALA A 168 -14.08 -2.24 -16.00
CA ALA A 168 -13.33 -3.41 -16.46
C ALA A 168 -13.24 -4.47 -15.36
N GLU A 169 -13.10 -5.72 -15.77
CA GLU A 169 -12.83 -6.86 -14.89
C GLU A 169 -11.51 -7.53 -15.28
N PHE A 170 -10.79 -8.00 -14.28
CA PHE A 170 -9.56 -8.76 -14.35
C PHE A 170 -9.83 -10.10 -13.65
N VAL A 171 -9.82 -11.19 -14.40
CA VAL A 171 -10.18 -12.54 -13.92
C VAL A 171 -8.95 -13.42 -14.00
N LEU A 172 -8.64 -14.15 -12.94
CA LEU A 172 -7.49 -15.06 -12.92
C LEU A 172 -7.77 -16.29 -13.82
N LEU A 173 -6.74 -16.72 -14.55
CA LEU A 173 -6.82 -17.79 -15.57
C LEU A 173 -6.69 -19.22 -15.01
N ASP A 174 -6.52 -19.39 -13.70
CA ASP A 174 -6.46 -20.70 -13.03
C ASP A 174 -7.77 -21.49 -13.26
N GLU A 175 -7.65 -22.74 -13.74
CA GLU A 175 -8.76 -23.64 -14.08
C GLU A 175 -9.77 -23.89 -12.94
N ALA A 176 -9.39 -23.64 -11.68
CA ALA A 176 -10.22 -23.80 -10.49
C ALA A 176 -10.92 -22.52 -10.04
N SER A 177 -10.49 -21.33 -10.47
CA SER A 177 -10.80 -20.09 -9.75
C SER A 177 -11.34 -18.93 -10.58
N GLY A 178 -12.13 -19.17 -11.64
CA GLY A 178 -12.88 -18.10 -12.32
C GLY A 178 -13.83 -17.26 -11.42
N ALA A 179 -13.84 -17.51 -10.11
CA ALA A 179 -14.40 -16.68 -9.04
C ALA A 179 -13.46 -15.58 -8.52
N ASP A 180 -12.13 -15.74 -8.65
CA ASP A 180 -11.12 -14.74 -8.27
C ASP A 180 -11.05 -13.65 -9.32
N LYS A 181 -11.45 -12.45 -8.92
CA LYS A 181 -11.50 -11.32 -9.83
C LYS A 181 -11.31 -9.99 -9.11
N LEU A 182 -10.82 -9.03 -9.88
CA LEU A 182 -10.83 -7.61 -9.57
C LEU A 182 -11.71 -6.91 -10.62
N ALA A 183 -12.75 -6.22 -10.17
CA ALA A 183 -13.48 -5.26 -10.98
C ALA A 183 -13.03 -3.84 -10.61
N VAL A 184 -12.88 -2.98 -11.60
CA VAL A 184 -12.68 -1.54 -11.42
C VAL A 184 -13.79 -0.79 -12.14
N SER A 185 -14.37 0.21 -11.49
CA SER A 185 -15.39 1.06 -12.10
C SER A 185 -15.29 2.51 -11.66
N TRP A 186 -15.60 3.43 -12.56
CA TRP A 186 -15.84 4.82 -12.24
C TRP A 186 -17.34 5.11 -12.18
N ILE A 187 -17.78 5.75 -11.11
CA ILE A 187 -19.19 6.01 -10.81
C ILE A 187 -19.38 7.51 -10.65
N ALA A 188 -19.99 8.15 -11.64
CA ALA A 188 -20.22 9.58 -11.66
C ALA A 188 -21.12 10.07 -10.52
N GLU A 189 -20.84 11.29 -10.02
CA GLU A 189 -21.75 12.07 -9.17
C GLU A 189 -22.18 11.36 -7.86
N LYS A 190 -21.34 10.48 -7.32
CA LYS A 190 -21.55 9.82 -6.03
C LYS A 190 -20.42 10.09 -5.05
N GLN A 191 -20.69 9.83 -3.78
CA GLN A 191 -19.68 9.80 -2.73
C GLN A 191 -19.23 8.36 -2.45
N PRO A 192 -17.95 8.11 -2.10
CA PRO A 192 -17.43 6.78 -1.79
C PRO A 192 -18.28 5.97 -0.80
N GLU A 193 -18.75 6.58 0.29
CA GLU A 193 -19.59 5.90 1.28
C GLU A 193 -20.96 5.47 0.72
N GLU A 194 -21.56 6.25 -0.19
CA GLU A 194 -22.80 5.87 -0.87
C GLU A 194 -22.58 4.65 -1.77
N VAL A 195 -21.51 4.68 -2.56
CA VAL A 195 -21.11 3.55 -3.43
C VAL A 195 -20.83 2.30 -2.62
N LEU A 196 -20.04 2.41 -1.54
CA LEU A 196 -19.71 1.28 -0.68
C LEU A 196 -20.95 0.71 0.00
N TYR A 197 -21.88 1.55 0.47
CA TYR A 197 -23.13 1.07 1.05
C TYR A 197 -23.96 0.28 0.03
N GLU A 198 -24.09 0.78 -1.20
CA GLU A 198 -24.82 0.10 -2.27
C GLU A 198 -24.21 -1.27 -2.59
N VAL A 199 -22.90 -1.33 -2.83
CA VAL A 199 -22.17 -2.55 -3.17
C VAL A 199 -22.26 -3.58 -2.05
N THR A 200 -22.04 -3.14 -0.81
CA THR A 200 -21.97 -4.05 0.35
C THR A 200 -23.33 -4.46 0.90
N SER A 201 -24.42 -3.80 0.49
CA SER A 201 -25.78 -4.15 0.92
C SER A 201 -26.18 -5.59 0.60
N ALA A 202 -25.54 -6.20 -0.40
CA ALA A 202 -25.78 -7.57 -0.84
C ALA A 202 -24.84 -8.62 -0.22
N TRP A 203 -23.82 -8.20 0.55
CA TRP A 203 -22.78 -9.12 1.04
C TRP A 203 -23.21 -9.88 2.30
N GLY A 204 -24.05 -9.28 3.14
CA GLY A 204 -24.49 -9.88 4.40
C GLY A 204 -25.01 -8.82 5.37
N GLU A 205 -25.00 -9.14 6.66
CA GLU A 205 -25.33 -8.18 7.70
C GLU A 205 -24.24 -7.11 7.80
N GLN A 206 -24.63 -5.84 7.87
CA GLN A 206 -23.68 -4.72 7.88
C GLN A 206 -22.71 -4.74 9.08
N THR A 207 -23.08 -5.42 10.17
CA THR A 207 -22.21 -5.61 11.34
C THR A 207 -21.07 -6.58 11.10
N ASP A 208 -21.18 -7.43 10.08
CA ASP A 208 -20.17 -8.43 9.74
C ASP A 208 -19.14 -7.86 8.74
N ILE A 209 -19.36 -6.64 8.26
CA ILE A 209 -18.51 -5.96 7.29
C ILE A 209 -17.50 -5.09 8.04
N LEU A 210 -16.23 -5.47 7.93
CA LEU A 210 -15.12 -4.68 8.44
C LEU A 210 -14.99 -3.38 7.64
N ARG A 211 -14.93 -2.26 8.35
CA ARG A 211 -14.73 -0.92 7.78
C ARG A 211 -13.36 -0.40 8.15
N THR A 212 -12.59 0.01 7.15
CA THR A 212 -11.29 0.65 7.34
C THR A 212 -11.14 1.81 6.36
N GLU A 213 -10.20 2.71 6.64
CA GLU A 213 -9.92 3.90 5.84
C GLU A 213 -8.41 4.15 5.80
N GLY A 214 -7.92 4.87 4.79
CA GLY A 214 -6.49 5.11 4.62
C GLY A 214 -6.14 5.70 3.26
N ILE A 215 -4.85 5.64 2.89
CA ILE A 215 -4.35 6.17 1.61
C ILE A 215 -4.84 5.31 0.44
N PHE A 216 -5.51 5.95 -0.51
CA PHE A 216 -6.11 5.33 -1.68
C PHE A 216 -5.03 4.72 -2.61
N PRO A 217 -5.27 3.53 -3.22
CA PRO A 217 -4.26 2.84 -4.01
C PRO A 217 -3.64 3.72 -5.09
N GLY A 218 -2.33 3.60 -5.28
CA GLY A 218 -1.55 4.38 -6.25
C GLY A 218 -1.42 5.87 -5.96
N THR A 219 -1.78 6.34 -4.75
CA THR A 219 -1.62 7.73 -4.31
C THR A 219 -0.77 7.83 -3.04
N GLU A 220 -0.33 9.04 -2.69
CA GLU A 220 0.37 9.33 -1.43
C GLU A 220 -0.43 10.23 -0.49
N ASP A 221 -1.44 10.92 -1.02
CA ASP A 221 -2.16 12.01 -0.35
C ASP A 221 -3.69 11.92 -0.49
N LYS A 222 -4.21 10.95 -1.24
CA LYS A 222 -5.66 10.80 -1.43
C LYS A 222 -6.21 9.76 -0.46
N TRP A 223 -7.36 10.04 0.12
CA TRP A 223 -8.01 9.17 1.09
C TRP A 223 -9.00 8.23 0.44
N GLY A 224 -9.11 7.02 0.99
CA GLY A 224 -9.96 5.95 0.52
C GLY A 224 -10.70 5.25 1.66
N TYR A 225 -11.65 4.43 1.27
CA TYR A 225 -12.58 3.72 2.15
C TYR A 225 -12.63 2.26 1.73
N TRP A 226 -12.50 1.36 2.70
CA TRP A 226 -12.45 -0.08 2.50
C TRP A 226 -13.63 -0.75 3.19
N ARG A 227 -14.18 -1.76 2.54
CA ARG A 227 -15.14 -2.70 3.10
C ARG A 227 -14.64 -4.11 2.85
N THR A 228 -14.50 -4.89 3.91
CA THR A 228 -14.10 -6.29 3.79
C THR A 228 -15.14 -7.18 4.45
N PHE A 229 -15.46 -8.28 3.78
CA PHE A 229 -16.38 -9.30 4.28
C PHE A 229 -15.87 -10.68 3.89
N THR A 230 -15.95 -11.65 4.80
CA THR A 230 -15.57 -13.03 4.53
C THR A 230 -16.71 -13.96 4.92
N ASP A 231 -17.22 -14.73 3.96
CA ASP A 231 -18.23 -15.78 4.17
C ASP A 231 -17.62 -17.14 3.87
N GLY A 232 -17.04 -17.75 4.90
CA GLY A 232 -16.44 -19.07 4.82
C GLY A 232 -15.24 -19.11 3.87
N SER A 233 -15.48 -19.51 2.62
CA SER A 233 -14.46 -19.68 1.60
C SER A 233 -14.36 -18.50 0.62
N LEU A 234 -15.14 -17.43 0.79
CA LEU A 234 -15.09 -16.26 -0.11
C LEU A 234 -14.79 -15.00 0.69
N THR A 235 -13.73 -14.29 0.31
CA THR A 235 -13.42 -12.95 0.79
C THR A 235 -13.82 -11.94 -0.28
N LYS A 236 -14.57 -10.91 0.13
CA LYS A 236 -14.97 -9.77 -0.67
C LYS A 236 -14.32 -8.51 -0.11
N CYS A 237 -13.73 -7.69 -0.97
CA CYS A 237 -13.17 -6.40 -0.60
C CYS A 237 -13.64 -5.33 -1.60
N ALA A 238 -14.05 -4.16 -1.10
CA ALA A 238 -14.40 -3.02 -1.92
C ALA A 238 -13.61 -1.80 -1.43
N ILE A 239 -12.99 -1.09 -2.37
CA ILE A 239 -12.15 0.08 -2.13
C ILE A 239 -12.72 1.23 -2.92
N ALA A 240 -13.12 2.30 -2.27
CA ALA A 240 -13.68 3.48 -2.93
C ALA A 240 -12.90 4.73 -2.55
N GLY A 241 -12.66 5.60 -3.53
CA GLY A 241 -12.06 6.92 -3.33
C GLY A 241 -12.72 7.93 -4.25
N GLU A 242 -12.85 9.17 -3.79
CA GLU A 242 -13.32 10.25 -4.67
C GLU A 242 -12.31 10.46 -5.79
N TYR A 243 -12.80 10.48 -7.03
CA TYR A 243 -11.98 10.58 -8.22
C TYR A 243 -12.72 11.35 -9.32
N ASN A 244 -12.17 12.50 -9.71
CA ASN A 244 -12.61 13.32 -10.86
C ASN A 244 -14.12 13.60 -10.90
N GLY A 245 -14.72 14.00 -9.76
CA GLY A 245 -16.15 14.33 -9.66
C GLY A 245 -17.08 13.11 -9.54
N GLY A 246 -16.52 11.92 -9.33
CA GLY A 246 -17.23 10.70 -9.00
C GLY A 246 -16.43 9.84 -8.02
N VAL A 247 -16.60 8.54 -8.12
CA VAL A 247 -15.91 7.54 -7.29
C VAL A 247 -15.17 6.56 -8.19
N LEU A 248 -13.91 6.30 -7.89
CA LEU A 248 -13.23 5.12 -8.40
C LEU A 248 -13.39 3.99 -7.39
N LEU A 249 -13.97 2.88 -7.84
CA LEU A 249 -14.29 1.71 -7.05
C LEU A 249 -13.47 0.51 -7.56
N PHE A 250 -12.79 -0.17 -6.65
CA PHE A 250 -12.22 -1.51 -6.85
C PHE A 250 -13.05 -2.52 -6.06
N GLU A 251 -13.53 -3.58 -6.71
CA GLU A 251 -14.21 -4.70 -6.07
C GLU A 251 -13.41 -5.97 -6.31
N ILE A 252 -13.10 -6.69 -5.24
CA ILE A 252 -12.27 -7.89 -5.26
C ILE A 252 -13.09 -9.03 -4.67
N ASP A 253 -13.22 -10.10 -5.44
CA ASP A 253 -13.71 -11.38 -4.97
C ASP A 253 -12.51 -12.34 -4.99
N ALA A 254 -12.26 -13.00 -3.86
CA ALA A 254 -11.16 -13.96 -3.74
C ALA A 254 -11.61 -15.21 -2.96
N LEU A 255 -11.50 -16.36 -3.60
CA LEU A 255 -11.89 -17.67 -3.07
C LEU A 255 -10.72 -18.26 -2.28
N LEU A 256 -10.97 -18.54 -1.00
CA LEU A 256 -10.06 -19.27 -0.13
C LEU A 256 -10.15 -20.77 -0.43
N THR A 257 -9.05 -21.33 -0.92
CA THR A 257 -8.94 -22.76 -1.21
C THR A 257 -8.59 -23.59 0.03
N GLY A 258 -8.08 -22.93 1.08
CA GLY A 258 -7.53 -23.57 2.26
C GLY A 258 -6.09 -24.05 2.07
N ASP A 259 -5.50 -23.81 0.90
CA ASP A 259 -4.08 -23.98 0.61
C ASP A 259 -3.41 -22.60 0.69
N GLU A 260 -2.72 -22.35 1.81
CA GLU A 260 -2.08 -21.07 2.13
C GLU A 260 -1.20 -20.55 0.98
N ALA A 261 -0.44 -21.42 0.32
CA ALA A 261 0.46 -21.00 -0.75
C ALA A 261 -0.31 -20.51 -1.99
N LYS A 262 -1.46 -21.13 -2.29
CA LYS A 262 -2.33 -20.72 -3.39
C LYS A 262 -3.09 -19.44 -3.06
N ASP A 263 -3.64 -19.38 -1.85
CA ASP A 263 -4.42 -18.22 -1.39
C ASP A 263 -3.52 -16.97 -1.33
N MET A 264 -2.25 -17.13 -0.92
CA MET A 264 -1.24 -16.07 -1.01
C MET A 264 -0.90 -15.69 -2.45
N ALA A 265 -0.71 -16.66 -3.36
CA ALA A 265 -0.40 -16.36 -4.75
C ALA A 265 -1.52 -15.58 -5.46
N VAL A 266 -2.78 -15.94 -5.20
CA VAL A 266 -3.95 -15.20 -5.69
C VAL A 266 -3.98 -13.78 -5.13
N SER A 267 -3.76 -13.64 -3.82
CA SER A 267 -3.67 -12.33 -3.15
C SER A 267 -2.57 -11.46 -3.78
N ASP A 268 -1.39 -12.02 -4.02
CA ASP A 268 -0.27 -11.27 -4.60
C ASP A 268 -0.57 -10.79 -6.02
N ILE A 269 -1.18 -11.62 -6.87
CA ILE A 269 -1.57 -11.25 -8.24
C ILE A 269 -2.60 -10.11 -8.22
N LEU A 270 -3.66 -10.23 -7.42
CA LEU A 270 -4.70 -9.20 -7.33
C LEU A 270 -4.16 -7.90 -6.75
N ALA A 271 -3.29 -8.00 -5.73
CA ALA A 271 -2.64 -6.85 -5.14
C ALA A 271 -1.69 -6.16 -6.10
N GLU A 272 -0.93 -6.90 -6.91
CA GLU A 272 -0.06 -6.33 -7.94
C GLU A 272 -0.85 -5.46 -8.92
N ILE A 273 -2.05 -5.88 -9.32
CA ILE A 273 -2.90 -5.09 -10.22
C ILE A 273 -3.34 -3.80 -9.53
N VAL A 274 -3.88 -3.87 -8.31
CA VAL A 274 -4.33 -2.69 -7.56
C VAL A 274 -3.17 -1.71 -7.29
N ASP A 275 -2.01 -2.23 -6.89
CA ASP A 275 -0.81 -1.44 -6.61
C ASP A 275 -0.17 -0.82 -7.85
N SER A 276 -0.51 -1.33 -9.03
CA SER A 276 -0.04 -0.81 -10.31
C SER A 276 -0.85 0.37 -10.83
N VAL A 277 -1.94 0.75 -10.15
CA VAL A 277 -2.78 1.85 -10.60
C VAL A 277 -1.98 3.13 -10.65
N THR A 278 -2.08 3.82 -11.79
CA THR A 278 -1.55 5.17 -11.96
C THR A 278 -2.61 6.06 -12.59
N TYR A 279 -2.61 7.33 -12.20
CA TYR A 279 -3.61 8.31 -12.61
C TYR A 279 -2.95 9.37 -13.50
N PHE A 280 -3.62 9.78 -14.57
CA PHE A 280 -3.14 10.90 -15.41
C PHE A 280 -3.49 12.25 -14.81
N ASP A 281 -4.68 12.33 -14.22
CA ASP A 281 -5.16 13.48 -13.47
C ASP A 281 -6.01 12.96 -12.32
N PHE A 282 -5.71 13.44 -11.11
CA PHE A 282 -6.43 13.10 -9.89
C PHE A 282 -6.82 14.41 -9.21
N ALA A 283 -8.05 14.86 -9.48
CA ALA A 283 -8.58 16.08 -8.91
C ALA A 283 -8.60 16.03 -7.37
N GLU A 284 -8.49 17.19 -6.72
CA GLU A 284 -8.59 17.28 -5.27
C GLU A 284 -9.91 16.70 -4.75
N GLN A 285 -9.81 15.99 -3.63
CA GLN A 285 -10.98 15.44 -2.97
C GLN A 285 -11.74 16.56 -2.26
N THR A 286 -13.04 16.60 -2.47
CA THR A 286 -13.94 17.61 -1.93
C THR A 286 -14.84 17.05 -0.82
N MET A 287 -14.98 15.72 -0.78
CA MET A 287 -15.60 15.01 0.32
C MET A 287 -14.84 15.35 1.60
N TYR A 288 -15.57 15.86 2.59
CA TYR A 288 -15.02 16.33 3.85
C TYR A 288 -14.08 17.54 3.79
N ALA A 289 -14.04 18.30 2.68
CA ALA A 289 -13.31 19.57 2.62
C ALA A 289 -13.79 20.60 3.67
N TYR A 290 -14.95 20.38 4.27
CA TYR A 290 -15.47 21.19 5.36
C TYR A 290 -14.95 20.78 6.75
N ILE A 291 -14.27 19.65 6.93
CA ILE A 291 -13.79 19.13 8.23
C ILE A 291 -12.46 19.77 8.68
N PRO A 292 -11.46 20.02 7.82
CA PRO A 292 -10.21 20.63 8.25
C PRO A 292 -10.40 21.96 8.99
N GLY A 293 -9.60 22.18 10.02
CA GLY A 293 -9.65 23.37 10.85
C GLY A 293 -8.99 23.20 12.21
N VAL A 294 -8.89 24.31 12.94
CA VAL A 294 -8.50 24.32 14.36
C VAL A 294 -9.77 24.40 15.19
N TYR A 295 -9.93 23.49 16.14
CA TYR A 295 -11.08 23.40 17.01
C TYR A 295 -10.63 23.51 18.46
N THR A 296 -11.39 24.22 19.28
CA THR A 296 -11.08 24.39 20.70
C THR A 296 -12.27 24.09 21.59
N SER A 297 -11.98 23.53 22.76
CA SER A 297 -12.96 23.32 23.83
C SER A 297 -12.40 23.83 25.15
N ALA A 298 -13.28 24.32 26.02
CA ALA A 298 -12.93 24.69 27.37
C ALA A 298 -13.36 23.57 28.32
N ALA A 299 -12.40 22.96 28.99
CA ALA A 299 -12.64 21.97 30.04
C ALA A 299 -13.24 22.64 31.28
N GLU A 300 -13.94 21.87 32.13
CA GLU A 300 -14.54 22.36 33.37
C GLU A 300 -13.52 22.94 34.36
N ASP A 301 -12.27 22.47 34.30
CA ASP A 301 -11.15 22.95 35.13
C ASP A 301 -10.45 24.20 34.57
N GLY A 302 -10.91 24.69 33.41
CA GLY A 302 -10.33 25.83 32.69
C GLY A 302 -9.15 25.48 31.78
N ALA A 303 -8.79 24.20 31.63
CA ALA A 303 -7.86 23.77 30.59
C ALA A 303 -8.49 23.99 29.20
N LYS A 304 -7.64 24.28 28.21
CA LYS A 304 -8.06 24.39 26.81
C LYS A 304 -7.65 23.14 26.07
N TYR A 305 -8.62 22.49 25.44
CA TYR A 305 -8.37 21.39 24.52
C TYR A 305 -8.31 21.94 23.11
N GLN A 306 -7.39 21.43 22.31
CA GLN A 306 -7.24 21.85 20.92
C GLN A 306 -7.15 20.62 20.02
N LEU A 307 -7.88 20.66 18.92
CA LEU A 307 -7.80 19.69 17.85
C LEU A 307 -7.47 20.40 16.55
N ILE A 308 -6.44 19.96 15.85
CA ILE A 308 -6.06 20.48 14.54
C ILE A 308 -6.30 19.35 13.54
N LEU A 309 -7.19 19.56 12.57
CA LEU A 309 -7.45 18.63 11.48
C LEU A 309 -6.96 19.26 10.17
N ASN A 310 -5.99 18.63 9.53
CA ASN A 310 -5.42 19.07 8.25
C ASN A 310 -6.20 18.46 7.07
N ALA A 311 -6.07 19.05 5.89
CA ALA A 311 -6.77 18.58 4.68
C ALA A 311 -6.32 17.19 4.19
N ASP A 312 -5.11 16.76 4.55
CA ASP A 312 -4.49 15.49 4.16
C ASP A 312 -4.84 14.33 5.13
N HIS A 313 -5.95 14.43 5.86
CA HIS A 313 -6.38 13.45 6.86
C HIS A 313 -5.44 13.28 8.06
N THR A 314 -4.42 14.14 8.22
CA THR A 314 -3.59 14.21 9.42
C THR A 314 -4.12 15.24 10.42
N GLY A 315 -3.64 15.19 11.65
CA GLY A 315 -4.00 16.17 12.67
C GLY A 315 -3.25 16.00 13.97
N THR A 316 -3.56 16.87 14.92
CA THR A 316 -3.09 16.75 16.30
C THR A 316 -4.23 16.93 17.28
N LEU A 317 -4.16 16.19 18.38
CA LEU A 317 -5.06 16.27 19.51
C LEU A 317 -4.27 16.68 20.74
N CYS A 318 -4.64 17.80 21.37
CA CYS A 318 -3.95 18.38 22.51
C CYS A 318 -4.89 18.49 23.71
N PHE A 319 -4.60 17.68 24.74
CA PHE A 319 -5.28 17.67 26.03
C PHE A 319 -4.32 18.03 27.17
N HIS A 320 -3.54 17.03 27.58
CA HIS A 320 -2.41 17.14 28.50
C HIS A 320 -1.09 17.03 27.75
N ASP A 321 -1.05 16.07 26.81
CA ASP A 321 0.00 15.91 25.82
C ASP A 321 -0.57 16.15 24.42
N THR A 322 0.31 16.43 23.45
CA THR A 322 -0.04 16.50 22.04
C THR A 322 0.19 15.13 21.40
N VAL A 323 -0.84 14.60 20.76
CA VAL A 323 -0.81 13.31 20.06
C VAL A 323 -1.13 13.54 18.60
N ASP A 324 -0.32 12.95 17.71
CA ASP A 324 -0.61 12.92 16.29
C ASP A 324 -1.76 11.97 16.02
N ILE A 325 -2.70 12.40 15.18
CA ILE A 325 -3.89 11.63 14.82
C ILE A 325 -4.07 11.59 13.30
N LEU A 326 -4.78 10.57 12.85
CA LEU A 326 -5.46 10.58 11.56
C LEU A 326 -6.95 10.82 11.79
N TRP A 327 -7.64 11.39 10.81
CA TRP A 327 -9.10 11.52 10.87
C TRP A 327 -9.74 10.89 9.64
N GLY A 328 -10.71 10.00 9.87
CA GLY A 328 -11.51 9.34 8.84
C GLY A 328 -12.91 9.94 8.73
N SER A 329 -13.88 9.23 8.16
CA SER A 329 -15.26 9.69 8.03
C SER A 329 -16.01 9.85 9.36
N THR A 330 -15.67 9.02 10.35
CA THR A 330 -16.43 8.87 11.60
C THR A 330 -15.56 8.73 12.85
N GLU A 331 -14.26 8.52 12.69
CA GLU A 331 -13.32 8.29 13.79
C GLU A 331 -12.06 9.15 13.64
N LEU A 332 -11.55 9.63 14.78
CA LEU A 332 -10.17 10.07 14.94
C LEU A 332 -9.35 8.86 15.40
N ILE A 333 -8.19 8.64 14.78
CA ILE A 333 -7.33 7.48 15.02
C ILE A 333 -6.02 8.00 15.61
N ALA A 334 -5.80 7.70 16.90
CA ALA A 334 -4.55 7.92 17.61
C ALA A 334 -3.75 6.60 17.70
N PRO A 335 -2.45 6.63 18.09
CA PRO A 335 -1.63 5.42 18.19
C PRO A 335 -2.20 4.33 19.10
N ASP A 336 -2.92 4.70 20.15
CA ASP A 336 -3.42 3.81 21.20
C ASP A 336 -4.94 3.92 21.42
N ALA A 337 -5.64 4.73 20.62
CA ALA A 337 -7.06 5.01 20.80
C ALA A 337 -7.78 5.36 19.50
N LYS A 338 -9.10 5.17 19.50
CA LYS A 338 -10.01 5.67 18.48
C LYS A 338 -11.11 6.46 19.15
N TYR A 339 -11.47 7.59 18.56
CA TYR A 339 -12.51 8.47 19.08
C TYR A 339 -13.58 8.67 18.03
N ALA A 340 -14.81 8.28 18.32
CA ALA A 340 -15.93 8.60 17.45
C ALA A 340 -16.12 10.12 17.40
N TYR A 341 -16.46 10.65 16.22
CA TYR A 341 -16.74 12.07 16.09
C TYR A 341 -17.89 12.36 15.12
N THR A 342 -18.49 13.54 15.25
CA THR A 342 -19.42 14.11 14.28
C THR A 342 -19.23 15.61 14.14
N VAL A 343 -19.61 16.17 12.99
CA VAL A 343 -19.47 17.60 12.68
C VAL A 343 -20.85 18.19 12.45
N GLU A 344 -21.18 19.26 13.17
CA GLU A 344 -22.40 20.03 12.98
C GLU A 344 -22.06 21.52 12.79
N GLY A 345 -22.02 21.97 11.53
CA GLY A 345 -21.63 23.34 11.21
C GLY A 345 -20.18 23.63 11.61
N ASP A 346 -19.99 24.62 12.48
CA ASP A 346 -18.67 25.01 13.01
C ASP A 346 -18.28 24.25 14.29
N PHE A 347 -19.04 23.22 14.67
CA PHE A 347 -18.79 22.42 15.87
C PHE A 347 -18.37 21.00 15.50
N LEU A 348 -17.37 20.51 16.23
CA LEU A 348 -16.93 19.13 16.19
C LEU A 348 -17.22 18.49 17.55
N TYR A 349 -17.98 17.41 17.54
CA TYR A 349 -18.29 16.63 18.73
C TYR A 349 -17.44 15.38 18.70
N VAL A 350 -16.68 15.12 19.77
CA VAL A 350 -15.80 13.95 19.87
C VAL A 350 -16.12 13.20 21.16
N GLU A 351 -16.25 11.88 21.08
CA GLU A 351 -16.55 11.01 22.22
C GLU A 351 -15.26 10.60 22.95
N PHE A 352 -15.15 11.00 24.22
CA PHE A 352 -14.08 10.59 25.14
C PHE A 352 -14.69 9.84 26.32
N ASP A 353 -14.26 8.59 26.56
CA ASP A 353 -14.72 7.76 27.67
C ASP A 353 -16.27 7.68 27.79
N GLY A 354 -16.96 7.67 26.66
CA GLY A 354 -18.43 7.65 26.58
C GLY A 354 -19.12 9.00 26.79
N VAL A 355 -18.36 10.10 26.78
CA VAL A 355 -18.87 11.48 26.93
C VAL A 355 -18.53 12.28 25.68
N TRP A 356 -19.55 12.85 25.05
CA TRP A 356 -19.39 13.75 23.90
C TRP A 356 -18.91 15.13 24.36
N THR A 357 -17.73 15.52 23.90
CA THR A 357 -17.14 16.85 24.11
C THR A 357 -17.29 17.69 22.86
N GLU A 358 -17.82 18.90 23.02
CA GLU A 358 -17.98 19.88 21.93
C GLU A 358 -16.70 20.70 21.76
N PHE A 359 -16.25 20.87 20.53
CA PHE A 359 -15.19 21.80 20.15
C PHE A 359 -15.72 22.79 19.11
N ALA A 360 -15.48 24.08 19.33
CA ALA A 360 -15.81 25.13 18.39
C ALA A 360 -14.64 25.40 17.44
N ARG A 361 -14.91 25.49 16.15
CA ARG A 361 -13.93 25.89 15.14
C ARG A 361 -13.47 27.32 15.39
N GLU A 362 -12.15 27.54 15.37
CA GLU A 362 -11.57 28.86 15.36
C GLU A 362 -11.84 29.51 13.99
N ILE A 363 -12.52 30.65 14.01
CA ILE A 363 -12.69 31.48 12.82
C ILE A 363 -11.37 32.23 12.63
N ALA A 364 -10.66 31.95 11.53
CA ALA A 364 -9.50 32.75 11.16
C ALA A 364 -9.94 34.22 10.95
N GLU A 365 -9.41 35.13 11.77
CA GLU A 365 -9.66 36.58 11.66
C GLU A 365 -9.01 37.21 10.41
#